data_AF-A0A2S4V054-F1
#
_entry.id   AF-A0A2S4V054-F1
#
_cell.length_a   1.000
_cell.length_b   1.000
_cell.length_c   1.000
_cell.angle_alpha   90.00
_cell.angle_beta   90.00
_cell.angle_gamma   90.00
#
_symmetry.space_group_name_H-M   'P 1'
#
loop_
_entity.id
_entity.type
_entity.pdbx_description
1 polymer ?
#
loop_
_entity_poly.entity_id
_entity_poly.type
_entity_poly.pdbx_seq_one_letter_code
_entity_poly.pdbx_strand_id
1 'polypeptide(L)'
;MFSAGKKTMLKGMVELYAFVMALERDYANVMRGNPIQYGSQLKKQVDVSESIGWVKPTKRQRAATKEYAKKNDGRPPDTTAALLGKSSNPVKRAKIGRPAKSANIDKNAYTTFVSYASSDNPKLRYRCWLAAALESLYALYSPLWLKEPDGKKNDLFNSVVNHFTSRTTYELTENGSLKSILTRGSGIIFDAVQKLLPQSFKEGDFASCDLFIETVMDAQKKHSSKVLQGLLSVNSSRAFTCPRHKAPVQHPCENVQLSVLRITQSMFEDNAISRCEAGQLISCWATSGLHGGSGLQCKQCNVNYKKRGGRKAQQNNGKILVNTADAKLDKLSIINAPNDKPPLHLYFHLDLAMW
;
A
#
# COMPACT_ATOMS: atom_id res chain seq x y z
N MET A 1 30.12 -15.20 0.45
CA MET A 1 30.21 -16.68 0.44
C MET A 1 29.03 -17.22 -0.36
N PHE A 2 29.28 -17.77 -1.55
CA PHE A 2 28.22 -18.34 -2.39
C PHE A 2 27.77 -19.68 -1.79
N SER A 3 26.47 -19.82 -1.53
CA SER A 3 25.88 -21.05 -1.01
C SER A 3 26.09 -22.22 -1.98
N ALA A 4 26.31 -23.41 -1.44
CA ALA A 4 26.38 -24.66 -2.20
C ALA A 4 24.98 -25.07 -2.69
N GLY A 5 24.40 -24.28 -3.61
CA GLY A 5 23.21 -24.66 -4.34
C GLY A 5 23.49 -25.89 -5.21
N LYS A 6 22.51 -26.81 -5.33
CA LYS A 6 22.62 -28.09 -6.06
C LYS A 6 22.93 -27.97 -7.57
N LYS A 7 23.08 -26.75 -8.09
CA LYS A 7 23.56 -26.46 -9.44
C LYS A 7 24.58 -25.33 -9.35
N THR A 8 25.75 -25.55 -9.94
CA THR A 8 26.77 -24.52 -10.09
C THR A 8 26.20 -23.35 -10.90
N MET A 9 26.58 -22.10 -10.59
CA MET A 9 26.16 -20.90 -11.34
C MET A 9 26.31 -21.08 -12.85
N LEU A 10 27.37 -21.78 -13.26
CA LEU A 10 27.66 -22.15 -14.64
C LEU A 10 26.52 -22.94 -15.31
N LYS A 11 25.88 -23.86 -14.57
CA LYS A 11 24.74 -24.66 -15.08
C LYS A 11 23.49 -23.79 -15.27
N GLY A 12 23.27 -22.82 -14.39
CA GLY A 12 22.19 -21.83 -14.54
C GLY A 12 22.42 -20.93 -15.76
N MET A 13 23.66 -20.49 -15.99
CA MET A 13 24.04 -19.71 -17.18
C MET A 13 23.84 -20.50 -18.48
N VAL A 14 24.18 -21.80 -18.50
CA VAL A 14 23.96 -22.68 -19.65
C VAL A 14 22.47 -22.90 -19.92
N GLU A 15 21.66 -23.10 -18.89
CA GLU A 15 20.19 -23.22 -19.00
C GLU A 15 19.56 -21.92 -19.55
N LEU A 16 20.04 -20.75 -19.10
CA LEU A 16 19.58 -19.45 -19.59
C LEU A 16 19.97 -19.22 -21.06
N TYR A 17 21.21 -19.57 -21.42
CA TYR A 17 21.70 -19.47 -22.80
C TYR A 17 20.89 -20.37 -23.74
N ALA A 18 20.63 -21.62 -23.35
CA ALA A 18 19.81 -22.54 -24.13
C ALA A 18 18.37 -22.02 -24.33
N PHE A 19 17.80 -21.37 -23.32
CA PHE A 19 16.49 -20.73 -23.41
C PHE A 19 16.47 -19.56 -24.40
N VAL A 20 17.46 -18.68 -24.36
CA VAL A 20 17.59 -17.56 -25.31
C VAL A 20 17.75 -18.08 -26.75
N MET A 21 18.60 -19.09 -26.97
CA MET A 21 18.78 -19.71 -28.29
C MET A 21 17.49 -20.36 -28.82
N ALA A 22 16.63 -20.88 -27.94
CA ALA A 22 15.33 -21.42 -28.33
C ALA A 22 14.38 -20.30 -28.80
N LEU A 23 14.33 -19.18 -28.07
CA LEU A 23 13.52 -18.01 -28.46
C LEU A 23 13.96 -17.40 -29.79
N GLU A 24 15.26 -17.32 -30.05
CA GLU A 24 15.79 -16.84 -31.35
C GLU A 24 15.39 -17.76 -32.51
N ARG A 25 15.44 -19.08 -32.29
CA ARG A 25 15.02 -20.07 -33.29
C ARG A 25 13.51 -19.98 -33.55
N ASP A 26 12.73 -19.80 -32.48
CA ASP A 26 11.29 -19.59 -32.57
C ASP A 26 10.96 -18.33 -33.37
N TYR A 27 11.62 -17.21 -33.06
CA TYR A 27 11.49 -15.99 -33.85
C TYR A 27 11.81 -16.21 -35.34
N ALA A 28 12.90 -16.90 -35.66
CA ALA A 28 13.26 -17.20 -37.05
C ALA A 28 12.22 -18.09 -37.76
N ASN A 29 11.58 -19.01 -37.04
CA ASN A 29 10.52 -19.87 -37.58
C ASN A 29 9.23 -19.08 -37.88
N VAL A 30 8.83 -18.15 -36.99
CA VAL A 30 7.69 -17.24 -37.23
C VAL A 30 7.94 -16.39 -38.46
N MET A 31 9.15 -15.82 -38.58
CA MET A 31 9.52 -14.99 -39.74
C MET A 31 9.54 -15.77 -41.06
N ARG A 32 9.65 -17.10 -41.02
CA ARG A 32 9.57 -17.99 -42.20
C ARG A 32 8.14 -18.49 -42.48
N GLY A 33 7.14 -17.97 -41.76
CA GLY A 33 5.74 -18.35 -41.93
C GLY A 33 5.35 -19.67 -41.26
N ASN A 34 6.23 -20.26 -40.44
CA ASN A 34 5.87 -21.44 -39.65
C ASN A 34 5.15 -20.98 -38.37
N PRO A 35 3.86 -21.31 -38.19
CA PRO A 35 3.13 -20.90 -36.99
C PRO A 35 3.67 -21.67 -35.78
N ILE A 36 4.10 -20.94 -34.76
CA ILE A 36 4.39 -21.52 -33.45
C ILE A 36 3.07 -21.71 -32.72
N GLN A 37 2.65 -22.97 -32.59
CA GLN A 37 1.49 -23.31 -31.79
C GLN A 37 1.94 -23.59 -30.36
N TYR A 38 1.76 -22.60 -29.48
CA TYR A 38 1.84 -22.83 -28.04
C TYR A 38 0.64 -23.69 -27.61
N GLY A 39 0.91 -24.95 -27.24
CA GLY A 39 -0.10 -25.86 -26.69
C GLY A 39 -0.75 -26.85 -27.66
N SER A 40 -0.29 -26.99 -28.91
CA SER A 40 -0.72 -28.10 -29.76
C SER A 40 0.02 -29.38 -29.37
N GLN A 41 -0.66 -30.25 -28.63
CA GLN A 41 -0.13 -31.52 -28.16
C GLN A 41 0.25 -32.45 -29.33
N LEU A 42 1.52 -32.82 -29.43
CA LEU A 42 1.92 -34.04 -30.13
C LEU A 42 1.31 -35.23 -29.37
N LYS A 43 0.77 -36.23 -30.10
CA LYS A 43 0.01 -37.40 -29.58
C LYS A 43 0.63 -38.21 -28.43
N LYS A 44 1.86 -37.90 -27.99
CA LYS A 44 2.59 -38.60 -26.93
C LYS A 44 3.12 -37.68 -25.82
N GLN A 45 2.77 -36.39 -25.81
CA GLN A 45 3.26 -35.44 -24.82
C GLN A 45 2.23 -35.28 -23.70
N VAL A 46 2.62 -35.62 -22.46
CA VAL A 46 1.82 -35.40 -21.26
C VAL A 46 1.69 -33.89 -21.04
N ASP A 47 0.47 -33.40 -20.88
CA ASP A 47 0.21 -31.99 -20.62
C ASP A 47 0.95 -31.56 -19.35
N VAL A 48 1.61 -30.40 -19.37
CA VAL A 48 2.32 -29.87 -18.21
C VAL A 48 1.36 -29.73 -17.02
N SER A 49 0.10 -29.43 -17.28
CA SER A 49 -0.94 -29.43 -16.24
C SER A 49 -1.19 -30.83 -15.65
N GLU A 50 -1.17 -31.90 -16.45
CA GLU A 50 -1.28 -33.28 -15.96
C GLU A 50 -0.02 -33.76 -15.22
N SER A 51 1.18 -33.37 -15.67
CA SER A 51 2.44 -33.74 -15.00
C SER A 51 2.64 -33.03 -13.67
N ILE A 52 2.02 -31.86 -13.47
CA ILE A 52 1.96 -31.13 -12.19
C ILE A 52 0.72 -31.54 -11.36
N GLY A 53 -0.06 -32.51 -11.82
CA GLY A 53 -1.19 -33.10 -11.08
C GLY A 53 -2.50 -32.28 -11.10
N TRP A 54 -2.63 -31.32 -12.02
CA TRP A 54 -3.84 -30.53 -12.22
C TRP A 54 -4.82 -31.26 -13.14
N VAL A 55 -5.54 -32.22 -12.58
CA VAL A 55 -6.60 -32.96 -13.29
C VAL A 55 -7.84 -32.09 -13.44
N LYS A 56 -8.48 -32.08 -14.63
CA LYS A 56 -9.75 -31.39 -14.87
C LYS A 56 -10.81 -31.81 -13.83
N PRO A 57 -11.52 -30.84 -13.19
CA PRO A 57 -12.49 -31.19 -12.16
C PRO A 57 -13.65 -32.03 -12.72
N THR A 58 -13.95 -33.13 -12.04
CA THR A 58 -15.06 -34.04 -12.38
C THR A 58 -16.42 -33.34 -12.24
N LYS A 59 -17.47 -33.85 -12.91
CA LYS A 59 -18.85 -33.33 -12.81
C LYS A 59 -19.32 -33.15 -11.35
N ARG A 60 -18.89 -34.03 -10.45
CA ARG A 60 -19.22 -33.98 -9.01
C ARG A 60 -18.50 -32.84 -8.29
N GLN A 61 -17.27 -32.49 -8.70
CA GLN A 61 -16.54 -31.33 -8.20
C GLN A 61 -17.15 -30.02 -8.71
N ARG A 62 -17.63 -29.97 -9.96
CA ARG A 62 -18.35 -28.80 -10.54
C ARG A 62 -19.68 -28.52 -9.85
N ALA A 63 -20.42 -29.57 -9.47
CA ALA A 63 -21.66 -29.43 -8.71
C ALA A 63 -21.40 -28.84 -7.31
N ALA A 64 -20.33 -29.29 -6.64
CA ALA A 64 -19.90 -28.72 -5.37
C ALA A 64 -19.49 -27.24 -5.54
N THR A 65 -18.79 -26.87 -6.61
CA THR A 65 -18.39 -25.47 -6.87
C THR A 65 -19.59 -24.54 -7.07
N LYS A 66 -20.69 -25.01 -7.70
CA LYS A 66 -21.95 -24.25 -7.79
C LYS A 66 -22.60 -24.03 -6.43
N GLU A 67 -22.50 -24.99 -5.53
CA GLU A 67 -23.00 -24.89 -4.16
C GLU A 67 -22.13 -23.95 -3.30
N TYR A 68 -20.80 -24.00 -3.47
CA TYR A 68 -19.85 -23.05 -2.87
C TYR A 68 -20.02 -21.64 -3.42
N ALA A 69 -20.28 -21.46 -4.71
CA ALA A 69 -20.53 -20.15 -5.32
C ALA A 69 -21.77 -19.45 -4.74
N LYS A 70 -22.79 -20.20 -4.30
CA LYS A 70 -23.96 -19.66 -3.58
C LYS A 70 -23.66 -19.24 -2.13
N LYS A 71 -22.56 -19.73 -1.53
CA LYS A 71 -22.10 -19.42 -0.17
C LYS A 71 -20.86 -18.52 -0.14
N ASN A 72 -20.34 -18.15 -1.32
CA ASN A 72 -19.15 -17.32 -1.46
C ASN A 72 -19.51 -15.88 -1.15
N ASP A 73 -19.03 -15.37 -0.02
CA ASP A 73 -19.19 -13.99 0.45
C ASP A 73 -18.24 -13.00 -0.26
N GLY A 74 -17.59 -13.44 -1.34
CA GLY A 74 -16.67 -12.64 -2.14
C GLY A 74 -15.29 -12.44 -1.50
N ARG A 75 -15.05 -13.03 -0.33
CA ARG A 75 -13.75 -12.97 0.35
C ARG A 75 -12.83 -14.06 -0.19
N PRO A 76 -11.54 -13.77 -0.44
CA PRO A 76 -10.57 -14.82 -0.72
C PRO A 76 -10.54 -15.80 0.47
N PRO A 77 -10.41 -17.12 0.22
CA PRO A 77 -10.44 -18.12 1.27
C PRO A 77 -9.31 -17.86 2.27
N ASP A 78 -9.65 -17.61 3.54
CA ASP A 78 -8.65 -17.40 4.59
C ASP A 78 -7.94 -18.71 4.93
N THR A 79 -6.77 -18.93 4.31
CA THR A 79 -5.94 -20.13 4.51
C THR A 79 -4.91 -19.96 5.63
N THR A 80 -4.82 -18.78 6.25
CA THR A 80 -3.77 -18.46 7.24
C THR A 80 -3.76 -19.45 8.41
N ALA A 81 -4.93 -19.82 8.94
CA ALA A 81 -5.04 -20.76 10.06
C ALA A 81 -4.46 -22.16 9.77
N ALA A 82 -4.48 -22.59 8.51
CA ALA A 82 -3.94 -23.87 8.09
C ALA A 82 -2.43 -23.83 7.82
N LEU A 83 -1.93 -22.66 7.41
CA LEU A 83 -0.51 -22.40 7.17
C LEU A 83 0.27 -22.17 8.47
N LEU A 84 -0.36 -21.49 9.42
CA LEU A 84 0.18 -21.12 10.72
C LEU A 84 0.19 -22.30 11.71
N GLY A 85 0.63 -23.50 11.29
CA GLY A 85 0.61 -24.76 12.05
C GLY A 85 0.58 -24.58 13.58
N LYS A 86 -0.41 -25.21 14.24
CA LYS A 86 -0.63 -25.08 15.70
C LYS A 86 0.69 -25.33 16.45
N SER A 87 1.05 -24.38 17.30
CA SER A 87 2.27 -24.34 18.12
C SER A 87 2.59 -25.67 18.82
N SER A 88 3.85 -26.09 18.68
CA SER A 88 4.73 -26.81 19.62
C SER A 88 4.15 -27.50 20.87
N ASN A 89 3.08 -28.27 20.73
CA ASN A 89 2.83 -29.51 21.46
C ASN A 89 1.63 -30.19 20.78
N PRO A 90 1.79 -31.43 20.26
CA PRO A 90 0.67 -32.15 19.72
C PRO A 90 -0.19 -32.59 20.90
N VAL A 91 -1.16 -31.76 21.30
CA VAL A 91 -2.32 -32.28 22.02
C VAL A 91 -2.85 -33.38 21.11
N LYS A 92 -2.71 -34.64 21.54
CA LYS A 92 -3.22 -35.83 20.85
C LYS A 92 -4.72 -35.64 20.65
N ARG A 93 -5.09 -34.97 19.56
CA ARG A 93 -6.47 -34.96 19.08
C ARG A 93 -6.73 -36.37 18.60
N ALA A 94 -7.78 -36.98 19.12
CA ALA A 94 -8.32 -38.21 18.57
C ALA A 94 -8.33 -38.09 17.04
N LYS A 95 -7.87 -39.14 16.34
CA LYS A 95 -7.76 -39.19 14.88
C LYS A 95 -9.15 -39.11 14.25
N ILE A 96 -9.77 -37.94 14.31
CA ILE A 96 -10.93 -37.59 13.50
C ILE A 96 -10.32 -37.27 12.15
N GLY A 97 -10.53 -38.19 11.20
CA GLY A 97 -10.09 -38.05 9.83
C GLY A 97 -10.46 -36.67 9.28
N ARG A 98 -9.57 -36.15 8.43
CA ARG A 98 -9.73 -34.86 7.76
C ARG A 98 -11.11 -34.80 7.08
N PRO A 99 -11.86 -33.69 7.20
CA PRO A 99 -13.17 -33.54 6.55
C PRO A 99 -13.06 -33.85 5.06
N ALA A 100 -13.96 -34.71 4.57
CA ALA A 100 -14.00 -35.09 3.17
C ALA A 100 -14.07 -33.84 2.27
N LYS A 101 -13.19 -33.75 1.27
CA LYS A 101 -13.06 -32.65 0.28
C LYS A 101 -12.35 -31.35 0.73
N SER A 102 -11.61 -31.32 1.83
CA SER A 102 -10.77 -30.15 2.13
C SER A 102 -9.59 -30.04 1.16
N ALA A 103 -9.39 -28.86 0.55
CA ALA A 103 -8.31 -28.59 -0.39
C ALA A 103 -6.95 -28.82 0.27
N ASN A 104 -5.98 -29.39 -0.47
CA ASN A 104 -4.59 -29.44 -0.04
C ASN A 104 -4.05 -28.03 -0.01
N ILE A 105 -3.83 -27.52 1.20
CA ILE A 105 -3.16 -26.25 1.42
C ILE A 105 -1.68 -26.57 1.31
N ASP A 106 -1.04 -26.03 0.29
CA ASP A 106 0.41 -26.09 0.18
C ASP A 106 0.99 -25.33 1.37
N LYS A 107 1.78 -26.03 2.18
CA LYS A 107 2.45 -25.46 3.35
C LYS A 107 3.91 -25.14 3.07
N ASN A 108 4.34 -25.29 1.82
CA ASN A 108 5.68 -24.94 1.44
C ASN A 108 5.86 -23.41 1.58
N ALA A 109 6.84 -23.02 2.38
CA ALA A 109 7.12 -21.63 2.69
C ALA A 109 7.54 -20.81 1.45
N TYR A 110 8.00 -21.48 0.39
CA TYR A 110 8.42 -20.83 -0.86
C TYR A 110 7.27 -20.58 -1.84
N THR A 111 6.12 -21.23 -1.64
CA THR A 111 4.96 -21.14 -2.55
C THR A 111 3.74 -20.56 -1.85
N THR A 112 3.73 -20.52 -0.51
CA THR A 112 2.61 -20.00 0.25
C THR A 112 3.03 -18.92 1.25
N PHE A 113 2.53 -17.71 1.01
CA PHE A 113 2.73 -16.57 1.89
C PHE A 113 1.84 -16.66 3.14
N VAL A 114 2.45 -16.45 4.30
CA VAL A 114 1.79 -16.50 5.59
C VAL A 114 1.61 -15.08 6.11
N SER A 115 0.37 -14.69 6.38
CA SER A 115 -0.01 -13.34 6.80
C SER A 115 -0.84 -13.35 8.10
N TYR A 116 -1.20 -12.16 8.59
CA TYR A 116 -2.09 -11.96 9.73
C TYR A 116 -3.45 -12.62 9.46
N ALA A 117 -3.90 -13.42 10.42
CA ALA A 117 -5.15 -14.17 10.31
C ALA A 117 -6.35 -13.33 10.75
N SER A 118 -7.50 -13.59 10.14
CA SER A 118 -8.78 -13.13 10.70
C SER A 118 -9.04 -13.78 12.05
N SER A 119 -9.77 -13.08 12.92
CA SER A 119 -10.13 -13.58 14.24
C SER A 119 -11.63 -13.55 14.44
N ASP A 120 -12.17 -14.64 14.97
CA ASP A 120 -13.57 -14.72 15.38
C ASP A 120 -13.84 -14.03 16.72
N ASN A 121 -12.79 -13.62 17.46
CA ASN A 121 -12.95 -12.88 18.71
C ASN A 121 -13.58 -11.52 18.40
N PRO A 122 -14.74 -11.17 18.98
CA PRO A 122 -15.44 -9.90 18.72
C PRO A 122 -14.53 -8.67 18.80
N LYS A 123 -13.57 -8.64 19.72
CA LYS A 123 -12.63 -7.53 19.90
C LYS A 123 -11.57 -7.40 18.80
N LEU A 124 -11.28 -8.51 18.12
CA LEU A 124 -10.22 -8.64 17.13
C LEU A 124 -10.77 -8.73 15.69
N ARG A 125 -12.10 -8.68 15.51
CA ARG A 125 -12.75 -8.69 14.20
C ARG A 125 -12.46 -7.41 13.42
N TYR A 126 -12.61 -7.50 12.10
CA TYR A 126 -12.51 -6.39 11.13
C TYR A 126 -11.17 -5.64 11.09
N ARG A 127 -10.06 -6.33 11.42
CA ARG A 127 -8.68 -5.80 11.38
C ARG A 127 -7.98 -5.96 10.02
N CYS A 128 -8.73 -6.11 8.93
CA CYS A 128 -8.13 -6.23 7.60
C CYS A 128 -7.30 -4.99 7.21
N TRP A 129 -7.71 -3.79 7.67
CA TRP A 129 -6.96 -2.55 7.51
C TRP A 129 -5.56 -2.63 8.18
N LEU A 130 -5.48 -3.23 9.37
CA LEU A 130 -4.22 -3.40 10.10
C LEU A 130 -3.33 -4.43 9.40
N ALA A 131 -3.90 -5.55 8.98
CA ALA A 131 -3.18 -6.58 8.24
C ALA A 131 -2.59 -6.01 6.93
N ALA A 132 -3.41 -5.33 6.13
CA ALA A 132 -2.98 -4.71 4.88
C ALA A 132 -1.88 -3.67 5.10
N ALA A 133 -2.03 -2.81 6.11
CA ALA A 133 -1.00 -1.83 6.47
C ALA A 133 0.31 -2.51 6.89
N LEU A 134 0.25 -3.49 7.80
CA LEU A 134 1.45 -4.15 8.31
C LEU A 134 2.19 -4.93 7.21
N GLU A 135 1.49 -5.58 6.27
CA GLU A 135 2.16 -6.23 5.14
C GLU A 135 2.75 -5.22 4.16
N SER A 136 2.05 -4.12 3.88
CA SER A 136 2.56 -3.05 3.02
C SER A 136 3.82 -2.40 3.61
N LEU A 137 3.82 -2.16 4.91
CA LEU A 137 4.97 -1.63 5.63
C LEU A 137 6.11 -2.65 5.76
N TYR A 138 5.80 -3.93 5.93
CA TYR A 138 6.82 -4.99 5.98
C TYR A 138 7.55 -5.13 4.65
N ALA A 139 6.87 -4.93 3.53
CA ALA A 139 7.51 -4.93 2.21
C ALA A 139 8.55 -3.79 2.03
N LEU A 140 8.40 -2.68 2.76
CA LEU A 140 9.34 -1.56 2.78
C LEU A 140 10.39 -1.67 3.90
N TYR A 141 10.17 -2.57 4.86
CA TYR A 141 11.03 -2.71 6.02
C TYR A 141 12.42 -3.16 5.60
N SER A 142 13.44 -2.45 6.08
CA SER A 142 14.84 -2.72 5.79
C SER A 142 15.72 -2.32 6.97
N PRO A 143 17.00 -2.74 7.01
CA PRO A 143 17.93 -2.33 8.07
C PRO A 143 18.07 -0.81 8.23
N LEU A 144 17.68 -0.02 7.23
CA LEU A 144 17.65 1.44 7.30
C LEU A 144 16.75 1.96 8.42
N TRP A 145 15.70 1.23 8.78
CA TRP A 145 14.75 1.56 9.84
C TRP A 145 15.36 1.39 11.25
N LEU A 146 16.52 0.74 11.35
CA LEU A 146 17.24 0.45 12.60
C LEU A 146 18.47 1.36 12.80
N LYS A 147 18.75 2.28 11.88
CA LYS A 147 20.00 3.07 11.86
C LYS A 147 20.22 3.93 13.10
N GLU A 148 19.17 4.44 13.71
CA GLU A 148 19.25 5.23 14.94
C GLU A 148 18.40 4.57 16.01
N PRO A 149 19.01 3.74 16.89
CA PRO A 149 18.29 3.10 17.97
C PRO A 149 17.91 4.14 19.02
N ASP A 150 16.66 4.62 18.96
CA ASP A 150 16.17 5.62 19.90
C ASP A 150 15.68 4.99 21.22
N GLY A 151 16.54 4.16 21.83
CA GLY A 151 16.30 3.51 23.12
C GLY A 151 15.02 2.66 23.21
N LYS A 152 14.62 2.26 24.43
CA LYS A 152 13.40 1.48 24.72
C LYS A 152 12.15 2.36 24.78
N LYS A 153 11.90 3.19 23.77
CA LYS A 153 10.66 3.98 23.74
C LYS A 153 9.54 3.13 23.16
N ASN A 154 8.48 2.90 23.94
CA ASN A 154 7.28 2.18 23.54
C ASN A 154 6.34 3.06 22.69
N ASP A 155 6.90 3.77 21.70
CA ASP A 155 6.07 4.48 20.72
C ASP A 155 5.54 3.51 19.65
N LEU A 156 4.55 3.97 18.89
CA LEU A 156 3.88 3.14 17.88
C LEU A 156 4.85 2.68 16.80
N PHE A 157 5.75 3.56 16.34
CA PHE A 157 6.75 3.24 15.32
C PHE A 157 7.70 2.14 15.80
N ASN A 158 8.28 2.26 16.99
CA ASN A 158 9.16 1.23 17.55
C ASN A 158 8.41 -0.08 17.81
N SER A 159 7.11 -0.03 18.14
CA SER A 159 6.29 -1.24 18.26
C SER A 159 6.17 -1.99 16.92
N VAL A 160 6.00 -1.26 15.82
CA VAL A 160 6.00 -1.82 14.45
C VAL A 160 7.38 -2.37 14.08
N VAL A 161 8.45 -1.60 14.31
CA VAL A 161 9.83 -2.01 14.03
C VAL A 161 10.20 -3.27 14.82
N ASN A 162 9.90 -3.34 16.11
CA ASN A 162 10.19 -4.51 16.95
C ASN A 162 9.44 -5.76 16.47
N HIS A 163 8.18 -5.58 16.04
CA HIS A 163 7.39 -6.66 15.46
C HIS A 163 8.01 -7.17 14.16
N PHE A 164 8.41 -6.27 13.26
CA PHE A 164 9.08 -6.64 12.01
C PHE A 164 10.43 -7.30 12.24
N THR A 165 11.26 -6.78 13.15
CA THR A 165 12.52 -7.41 13.56
C THR A 165 12.27 -8.84 14.07
N SER A 166 11.22 -9.05 14.88
CA SER A 166 10.87 -10.38 15.39
C SER A 166 10.45 -11.34 14.26
N ARG A 167 9.69 -10.85 13.28
CA ARG A 167 9.31 -11.62 12.09
C ARG A 167 10.53 -11.97 11.24
N THR A 168 11.40 -11.02 10.92
CA THR A 168 12.62 -11.26 10.14
C THR A 168 13.57 -12.20 10.88
N THR A 169 13.68 -12.10 12.21
CA THR A 169 14.47 -13.04 13.02
C THR A 169 13.94 -14.47 12.89
N TYR A 170 12.62 -14.65 12.90
CA TYR A 170 12.00 -15.95 12.63
C TYR A 170 12.30 -16.42 11.20
N GLU A 171 12.18 -15.55 10.19
CA GLU A 171 12.46 -15.93 8.80
C GLU A 171 13.93 -16.35 8.58
N LEU A 172 14.86 -15.79 9.35
CA LEU A 172 16.29 -16.12 9.28
C LEU A 172 16.68 -17.36 10.10
N THR A 173 16.05 -17.57 11.25
CA THR A 173 16.45 -18.62 12.21
C THR A 173 15.49 -19.81 12.26
N GLU A 174 14.29 -19.64 11.70
CA GLU A 174 13.13 -20.55 11.80
C GLU A 174 12.74 -20.89 13.25
N ASN A 175 13.24 -20.13 14.23
CA ASN A 175 13.08 -20.43 15.64
C ASN A 175 11.82 -19.77 16.21
N GLY A 176 10.96 -20.58 16.82
CA GLY A 176 9.71 -20.14 17.45
C GLY A 176 8.48 -20.37 16.58
N SER A 177 7.48 -19.50 16.71
CA SER A 177 6.20 -19.64 16.01
C SER A 177 5.81 -18.34 15.31
N LEU A 178 5.83 -18.34 13.98
CA LEU A 178 5.35 -17.21 13.16
C LEU A 178 3.94 -16.79 13.55
N LYS A 179 3.05 -17.76 13.84
CA LYS A 179 1.71 -17.49 14.32
C LYS A 179 1.70 -16.64 15.58
N SER A 180 2.51 -17.02 16.55
CA SER A 180 2.61 -16.29 17.82
C SER A 180 3.14 -14.87 17.57
N ILE A 181 4.17 -14.73 16.73
CA ILE A 181 4.75 -13.43 16.36
C ILE A 181 3.70 -12.53 15.71
N LEU A 182 3.01 -13.00 14.67
CA LEU A 182 1.99 -12.22 13.96
C LEU A 182 0.80 -11.86 14.86
N THR A 183 0.31 -12.81 15.66
CA THR A 183 -0.86 -12.58 16.54
C THR A 183 -0.51 -11.63 17.68
N ARG A 184 0.62 -11.85 18.36
CA ARG A 184 1.04 -11.01 19.49
C ARG A 184 1.45 -9.62 19.03
N GLY A 185 2.20 -9.52 17.94
CA GLY A 185 2.64 -8.25 17.38
C GLY A 185 1.48 -7.37 16.92
N SER A 186 0.56 -7.93 16.14
CA SER A 186 -0.65 -7.19 15.72
C SER A 186 -1.53 -6.77 16.90
N GLY A 187 -1.60 -7.57 17.97
CA GLY A 187 -2.26 -7.20 19.22
C GLY A 187 -1.61 -5.99 19.89
N ILE A 188 -0.30 -6.04 20.13
CA ILE A 188 0.47 -4.95 20.76
C ILE A 188 0.35 -3.65 19.96
N ILE A 189 0.46 -3.73 18.64
CA ILE A 189 0.38 -2.57 17.75
C ILE A 189 -1.02 -1.96 17.76
N PHE A 190 -2.06 -2.80 17.76
CA PHE A 190 -3.44 -2.33 17.88
C PHE A 190 -3.66 -1.59 19.20
N ASP A 191 -3.22 -2.17 20.32
CA ASP A 191 -3.37 -1.54 21.64
C ASP A 191 -2.62 -0.20 21.71
N ALA A 192 -1.45 -0.12 21.05
CA ALA A 192 -0.68 1.12 20.96
C ALA A 192 -1.41 2.21 20.17
N VAL A 193 -1.97 1.89 18.99
CA VAL A 193 -2.69 2.90 18.20
C VAL A 193 -4.03 3.29 18.82
N GLN A 194 -4.74 2.34 19.44
CA GLN A 194 -5.99 2.62 20.15
C GLN A 194 -5.77 3.57 21.32
N LYS A 195 -4.66 3.43 22.06
CA LYS A 195 -4.31 4.39 23.13
C LYS A 195 -4.05 5.80 22.59
N LEU A 196 -3.48 5.92 21.39
CA LEU A 196 -3.21 7.22 20.77
C LEU A 196 -4.46 7.87 20.18
N LEU A 197 -5.32 7.08 19.53
CA LEU A 197 -6.47 7.54 18.77
C LEU A 197 -7.71 6.65 19.06
N PRO A 198 -8.25 6.68 20.29
CA PRO A 198 -9.28 5.73 20.72
C PRO A 198 -10.61 5.88 19.96
N GLN A 199 -10.88 7.07 19.42
CA GLN A 199 -12.09 7.32 18.65
C GLN A 199 -12.01 6.77 17.22
N SER A 200 -10.80 6.69 16.67
CA SER A 200 -10.58 6.25 15.29
C SER A 200 -10.33 4.75 15.18
N PHE A 201 -9.81 4.12 16.24
CA PHE A 201 -9.47 2.69 16.27
C PHE A 201 -10.21 1.98 17.42
N LYS A 202 -11.40 1.49 17.13
CA LYS A 202 -12.25 0.80 18.11
C LYS A 202 -12.10 -0.73 17.99
N GLU A 203 -12.25 -1.43 19.10
CA GLU A 203 -12.25 -2.90 19.11
C GLU A 203 -13.42 -3.42 18.28
N GLY A 204 -13.15 -4.35 17.37
CA GLY A 204 -14.19 -5.00 16.58
C GLY A 204 -14.84 -4.14 15.51
N ASP A 205 -14.26 -2.98 15.16
CA ASP A 205 -14.73 -2.09 14.10
C ASP A 205 -13.72 -1.95 12.95
N PHE A 206 -14.20 -1.56 11.77
CA PHE A 206 -13.33 -1.11 10.69
C PHE A 206 -12.70 0.24 11.03
N ALA A 207 -11.44 0.44 10.61
CA ALA A 207 -10.75 1.71 10.70
C ALA A 207 -10.02 2.02 9.39
N SER A 208 -9.58 3.28 9.24
CA SER A 208 -8.82 3.70 8.07
C SER A 208 -7.39 3.13 8.10
N CYS A 209 -7.04 2.42 7.03
CA CYS A 209 -5.67 1.94 6.77
C CYS A 209 -4.70 3.12 6.62
N ASP A 210 -5.09 4.12 5.83
CA ASP A 210 -4.27 5.31 5.57
C ASP A 210 -3.98 6.07 6.86
N LEU A 211 -5.00 6.31 7.69
CA LEU A 211 -4.82 6.97 8.98
C LEU A 211 -3.83 6.22 9.88
N PHE A 212 -3.88 4.89 9.87
CA PHE A 212 -2.93 4.08 10.64
C PHE A 212 -1.50 4.24 10.09
N ILE A 213 -1.30 4.10 8.78
CA ILE A 213 0.02 4.25 8.15
C ILE A 213 0.57 5.66 8.39
N GLU A 214 -0.25 6.69 8.19
CA GLU A 214 0.13 8.08 8.45
C GLU A 214 0.50 8.29 9.93
N THR A 215 -0.21 7.66 10.86
CA THR A 215 0.11 7.76 12.30
C THR A 215 1.42 7.03 12.66
N VAL A 216 1.73 5.91 12.00
CA VAL A 216 3.00 5.20 12.16
C VAL A 216 4.16 6.00 11.57
N MET A 217 3.92 6.68 10.44
CA MET A 217 4.92 7.36 9.60
C MET A 217 4.97 8.88 9.78
N ASP A 218 4.37 9.41 10.84
CA ASP A 218 4.28 10.84 11.06
C ASP A 218 5.66 11.44 11.43
N ALA A 219 6.51 11.72 10.44
CA ALA A 219 7.83 12.28 10.66
C ALA A 219 7.83 13.70 11.27
N GLN A 220 6.65 14.36 11.32
CA GLN A 220 6.48 15.72 11.85
C GLN A 220 6.15 15.73 13.34
N LYS A 221 5.46 14.71 13.85
CA LYS A 221 5.32 14.54 15.29
C LYS A 221 6.69 14.21 15.87
N LYS A 222 6.92 14.57 17.14
CA LYS A 222 8.09 14.16 17.93
C LYS A 222 8.06 12.64 18.18
N HIS A 223 8.02 11.84 17.13
CA HIS A 223 8.44 10.45 17.23
C HIS A 223 9.89 10.47 17.67
N SER A 224 10.22 9.45 18.44
CA SER A 224 11.52 9.34 19.04
C SER A 224 12.63 9.25 17.96
N SER A 225 12.37 8.50 16.90
CA SER A 225 13.33 8.21 15.85
C SER A 225 13.39 9.30 14.77
N LYS A 226 14.57 9.90 14.55
CA LYS A 226 14.81 10.82 13.42
C LYS A 226 14.96 10.08 12.09
N VAL A 227 15.00 8.74 12.12
CA VAL A 227 15.10 7.88 10.93
C VAL A 227 13.96 8.16 9.95
N LEU A 228 12.73 8.37 10.45
CA LEU A 228 11.57 8.68 9.60
C LEU A 228 11.78 9.90 8.72
N GLN A 229 12.49 10.93 9.22
CA GLN A 229 12.80 12.12 8.44
C GLN A 229 13.77 11.82 7.29
N GLY A 230 14.73 10.92 7.50
CA GLY A 230 15.64 10.48 6.44
C GLY A 230 15.00 9.53 5.43
N LEU A 231 13.97 8.80 5.84
CA LEU A 231 13.32 7.80 4.99
C LEU A 231 12.22 8.38 4.11
N LEU A 232 11.39 9.30 4.61
CA LEU A 232 10.11 9.66 4.00
C LEU A 232 9.92 11.16 3.72
N SER A 233 10.82 12.02 4.20
CA SER A 233 10.61 13.46 4.09
C SER A 233 10.76 13.98 2.66
N VAL A 234 9.82 14.82 2.26
CA VAL A 234 9.79 15.57 1.00
C VAL A 234 9.53 17.03 1.32
N ASN A 235 10.25 17.96 0.69
CA ASN A 235 9.95 19.38 0.83
C ASN A 235 8.87 19.77 -0.18
N SER A 236 7.84 20.49 0.27
CA SER A 236 6.83 21.10 -0.59
C SER A 236 6.97 22.62 -0.51
N SER A 237 7.28 23.24 -1.66
CA SER A 237 7.20 24.69 -1.82
C SER A 237 5.88 25.06 -2.47
N ARG A 238 5.23 26.11 -1.98
CA ARG A 238 3.89 26.53 -2.36
C ARG A 238 3.87 28.04 -2.55
N ALA A 239 3.51 28.48 -3.74
CA ALA A 239 3.25 29.88 -4.02
C ALA A 239 1.74 30.12 -4.06
N PHE A 240 1.28 31.21 -3.45
CA PHE A 240 -0.14 31.60 -3.45
C PHE A 240 -0.34 32.88 -4.25
N THR A 241 -1.35 32.89 -5.12
CA THR A 241 -1.67 34.07 -5.95
C THR A 241 -3.15 34.41 -5.78
N CYS A 242 -3.48 35.70 -5.69
CA CYS A 242 -4.87 36.13 -5.69
C CYS A 242 -5.36 36.32 -7.13
N PRO A 243 -6.44 35.66 -7.58
CA PRO A 243 -6.98 35.83 -8.93
C PRO A 243 -7.35 37.28 -9.28
N ARG A 244 -7.80 38.06 -8.27
CA ARG A 244 -8.26 39.44 -8.46
C ARG A 244 -7.14 40.46 -8.54
N HIS A 245 -6.10 40.30 -7.72
CA HIS A 245 -4.99 41.25 -7.67
C HIS A 245 -3.78 40.79 -8.49
N LYS A 246 -3.78 39.52 -8.96
CA LYS A 246 -2.68 38.88 -9.69
C LYS A 246 -1.32 39.06 -9.01
N ALA A 247 -1.33 39.20 -7.69
CA ALA A 247 -0.17 39.44 -6.87
C ALA A 247 0.13 38.21 -6.01
N PRO A 248 1.41 37.86 -5.82
CA PRO A 248 1.83 36.86 -4.85
C PRO A 248 1.37 37.23 -3.44
N VAL A 249 0.90 36.25 -2.69
CA VAL A 249 0.48 36.40 -1.29
C VAL A 249 1.43 35.60 -0.42
N GLN A 250 2.16 36.30 0.45
CA GLN A 250 3.03 35.63 1.40
C GLN A 250 2.22 34.88 2.46
N HIS A 251 2.62 33.63 2.74
CA HIS A 251 1.97 32.79 3.74
C HIS A 251 2.98 31.93 4.51
N PRO A 252 2.81 31.70 5.83
CA PRO A 252 3.69 30.82 6.61
C PRO A 252 3.78 29.37 6.12
N CYS A 253 2.89 28.95 5.21
CA CYS A 253 2.84 27.59 4.68
C CYS A 253 3.45 27.48 3.27
N GLU A 254 4.30 28.44 2.89
CA GLU A 254 5.03 28.40 1.62
C GLU A 254 5.97 27.19 1.56
N ASN A 255 6.77 26.95 2.58
CA ASN A 255 7.70 25.82 2.60
C ASN A 255 7.34 24.89 3.75
N VAL A 256 6.94 23.66 3.42
CA VAL A 256 6.51 22.65 4.39
C VAL A 256 7.17 21.33 4.06
N GLN A 257 7.76 20.67 5.06
CA GLN A 257 8.24 19.30 4.91
C GLN A 257 7.06 18.33 5.08
N LEU A 258 6.90 17.35 4.21
CA LEU A 258 5.82 16.38 4.21
C LEU A 258 6.39 14.96 4.35
N SER A 259 5.69 14.09 5.05
CA SER A 259 5.94 12.63 5.03
C SER A 259 4.97 11.87 4.11
N VAL A 260 3.90 12.53 3.67
CA VAL A 260 2.81 11.96 2.88
C VAL A 260 2.52 12.88 1.70
N LEU A 261 2.50 12.31 0.50
CA LEU A 261 2.11 13.00 -0.73
C LEU A 261 0.68 12.60 -1.09
N ARG A 262 -0.28 13.47 -0.79
CA ARG A 262 -1.68 13.24 -1.13
C ARG A 262 -1.95 13.64 -2.58
N ILE A 263 -2.45 12.70 -3.37
CA ILE A 263 -2.89 12.90 -4.75
C ILE A 263 -4.41 12.88 -4.75
N THR A 264 -5.03 13.97 -5.18
CA THR A 264 -6.48 14.08 -5.30
C THR A 264 -6.90 14.10 -6.77
N GLN A 265 -8.16 13.78 -7.05
CA GLN A 265 -8.73 13.90 -8.38
C GLN A 265 -8.57 15.32 -8.97
N SER A 266 -8.77 16.36 -8.16
CA SER A 266 -8.64 17.75 -8.61
C SER A 266 -7.24 18.09 -9.11
N MET A 267 -6.18 17.42 -8.64
CA MET A 267 -4.81 17.68 -9.12
C MET A 267 -4.65 17.29 -10.59
N PHE A 268 -5.36 16.26 -11.05
CA PHE A 268 -5.37 15.90 -12.47
C PHE A 268 -6.17 16.91 -13.29
N GLU A 269 -7.35 17.28 -12.80
CA GLU A 269 -8.27 18.20 -13.48
C GLU A 269 -7.69 19.61 -13.60
N ASP A 270 -7.17 20.17 -12.50
CA ASP A 270 -6.60 21.51 -12.42
C ASP A 270 -5.35 21.68 -13.29
N ASN A 271 -4.69 20.58 -13.67
CA ASN A 271 -3.47 20.58 -14.48
C ASN A 271 -3.67 19.99 -15.88
N ALA A 272 -4.91 19.67 -16.27
CA ALA A 272 -5.25 19.04 -17.55
C ALA A 272 -4.45 17.76 -17.86
N ILE A 273 -4.18 16.94 -16.83
CA ILE A 273 -3.48 15.66 -16.94
C ILE A 273 -4.47 14.52 -16.83
N SER A 274 -4.34 13.49 -17.68
CA SER A 274 -5.18 12.30 -17.60
C SER A 274 -4.96 11.54 -16.29
N ARG A 275 -6.04 11.02 -15.70
CA ARG A 275 -5.95 10.19 -14.48
C ARG A 275 -5.14 8.90 -14.69
N CYS A 276 -5.02 8.46 -15.95
CA CYS A 276 -4.20 7.31 -16.32
C CYS A 276 -2.70 7.64 -16.37
N GLU A 277 -2.32 8.92 -16.31
CA GLU A 277 -0.95 9.41 -16.49
C GLU A 277 -0.37 9.92 -15.16
N ALA A 278 -0.47 9.11 -14.10
CA ALA A 278 0.07 9.45 -12.78
C ALA A 278 1.58 9.78 -12.81
N GLY A 279 2.34 9.16 -13.71
CA GLY A 279 3.75 9.48 -13.92
C GLY A 279 3.96 10.92 -14.37
N GLN A 280 3.16 11.41 -15.31
CA GLN A 280 3.21 12.80 -15.77
C GLN A 280 2.83 13.77 -14.65
N LEU A 281 1.81 13.44 -13.85
CA LEU A 281 1.43 14.24 -12.69
C LEU A 281 2.61 14.41 -11.72
N ILE A 282 3.30 13.32 -11.38
CA ILE A 282 4.45 13.34 -10.47
C ILE A 282 5.62 14.12 -11.08
N SER A 283 5.91 13.94 -12.36
CA SER A 283 6.95 14.69 -13.06
C SER A 283 6.66 16.19 -13.08
N CYS A 284 5.43 16.60 -13.39
CA CYS A 284 5.01 17.99 -13.30
C CYS A 284 5.15 18.52 -11.87
N TRP A 285 4.75 17.75 -10.87
CA TRP A 285 4.86 18.15 -9.46
C TRP A 285 6.31 18.42 -9.02
N ALA A 286 7.26 17.65 -9.53
CA ALA A 286 8.68 17.80 -9.23
C ALA A 286 9.41 18.85 -10.10
N THR A 287 8.76 19.42 -11.12
CA THR A 287 9.41 20.33 -12.08
C THR A 287 8.68 21.66 -12.21
N SER A 288 7.65 21.73 -13.07
CA SER A 288 6.86 22.95 -13.32
C SER A 288 5.93 23.31 -12.15
N GLY A 289 5.64 22.35 -11.28
CA GLY A 289 4.66 22.43 -10.21
C GLY A 289 3.25 22.05 -10.66
N LEU A 290 2.39 21.86 -9.67
CA LEU A 290 0.96 21.59 -9.84
C LEU A 290 0.14 22.79 -9.37
N HIS A 291 -0.74 23.25 -10.25
CA HIS A 291 -1.78 24.22 -9.94
C HIS A 291 -2.92 23.56 -9.15
N GLY A 292 -3.57 24.34 -8.30
CA GLY A 292 -4.83 23.96 -7.71
C GLY A 292 -5.39 25.03 -6.77
N GLY A 293 -6.62 24.83 -6.32
CA GLY A 293 -7.28 25.74 -5.38
C GLY A 293 -6.68 25.67 -3.97
N SER A 294 -6.55 26.82 -3.30
CA SER A 294 -6.29 26.90 -1.87
C SER A 294 -7.58 27.16 -1.08
N GLY A 295 -7.66 26.60 0.13
CA GLY A 295 -8.67 27.00 1.12
C GLY A 295 -8.42 28.38 1.73
N LEU A 296 -7.25 28.98 1.45
CA LEU A 296 -6.86 30.29 1.98
C LEU A 296 -7.55 31.42 1.22
N GLN A 297 -7.87 32.51 1.94
CA GLN A 297 -8.50 33.69 1.37
C GLN A 297 -7.55 34.88 1.32
N CYS A 298 -7.66 35.68 0.26
CA CYS A 298 -6.94 36.94 0.17
C CYS A 298 -7.46 37.95 1.21
N LYS A 299 -6.58 38.41 2.11
CA LYS A 299 -6.91 39.40 3.15
C LYS A 299 -7.51 40.68 2.55
N GLN A 300 -6.92 41.19 1.45
CA GLN A 300 -7.38 42.41 0.80
C GLN A 300 -8.80 42.25 0.20
N CYS A 301 -9.09 41.11 -0.43
CA CYS A 301 -10.43 40.83 -0.95
C CYS A 301 -11.47 40.69 0.17
N ASN A 302 -11.09 40.09 1.30
CA ASN A 302 -11.98 39.88 2.44
C ASN A 302 -12.32 41.20 3.17
N VAL A 303 -11.36 42.13 3.29
CA VAL A 303 -11.61 43.47 3.86
C VAL A 303 -12.60 44.27 3.01
N ASN A 304 -12.48 44.17 1.68
CA ASN A 304 -13.39 44.84 0.74
C ASN A 304 -14.82 44.26 0.77
N TYR A 305 -14.97 42.98 1.08
CA TYR A 305 -16.29 42.36 1.31
C TYR A 305 -16.97 42.94 2.56
N LYS A 306 -16.26 43.00 3.69
CA LYS A 306 -16.81 43.57 4.94
C LYS A 306 -17.17 45.05 4.83
N LYS A 307 -16.41 45.85 4.07
CA LYS A 307 -16.75 47.26 3.81
C LYS A 307 -17.99 47.44 2.92
N ARG A 308 -18.33 46.46 2.07
CA ARG A 308 -19.55 46.50 1.24
C ARG A 308 -20.81 46.04 1.98
N GLY A 309 -20.66 45.34 3.11
CA GLY A 309 -21.76 44.87 3.97
C GLY A 309 -22.52 45.96 4.74
N GLY A 310 -22.18 47.23 4.57
CA GLY A 310 -22.86 48.37 5.19
C GLY A 310 -23.86 49.12 4.30
N ARG A 311 -24.01 48.77 3.03
CA ARG A 311 -25.02 49.38 2.16
C ARG A 311 -26.21 48.45 2.03
N LYS A 312 -27.34 48.86 2.62
CA LYS A 312 -28.65 48.21 2.53
C LYS A 312 -28.86 47.66 1.13
N ALA A 313 -29.25 46.39 1.06
CA ALA A 313 -29.66 45.73 -0.17
C ALA A 313 -30.75 46.56 -0.86
N GLN A 314 -30.38 47.34 -1.87
CA GLN A 314 -31.33 47.79 -2.87
C GLN A 314 -31.54 46.62 -3.82
N GLN A 315 -32.72 46.03 -3.73
CA GLN A 315 -33.26 45.20 -4.80
C GLN A 315 -33.31 46.07 -6.06
N ASN A 316 -32.43 45.80 -7.01
CA ASN A 316 -32.63 46.19 -8.40
C ASN A 316 -32.05 45.10 -9.30
N ASN A 317 -32.84 44.76 -10.31
CA ASN A 317 -32.65 43.64 -11.22
C ASN A 317 -31.27 43.66 -11.89
N GLY A 318 -30.50 42.60 -11.66
CA GLY A 318 -29.17 42.41 -12.23
C GLY A 318 -28.24 41.74 -11.22
N LYS A 319 -28.40 40.42 -11.02
CA LYS A 319 -27.57 39.62 -10.12
C LYS A 319 -26.09 39.67 -10.57
N ILE A 320 -25.30 40.59 -10.02
CA ILE A 320 -23.87 40.36 -9.85
C ILE A 320 -23.73 39.60 -8.53
N LEU A 321 -23.85 38.27 -8.61
CA LEU A 321 -23.35 37.40 -7.55
C LEU A 321 -21.82 37.55 -7.53
N VAL A 322 -21.28 38.34 -6.61
CA VAL A 322 -19.84 38.25 -6.31
C VAL A 322 -19.66 36.95 -5.55
N ASN A 323 -19.28 35.89 -6.26
CA ASN A 323 -19.07 34.57 -5.70
C ASN A 323 -17.96 34.64 -4.65
N THR A 324 -18.20 34.09 -3.47
CA THR A 324 -17.19 33.88 -2.41
C THR A 324 -15.99 33.04 -2.86
N ALA A 325 -16.11 32.37 -4.02
CA ALA A 325 -15.01 31.72 -4.73
C ALA A 325 -13.90 32.71 -5.16
N ASP A 326 -14.24 33.95 -5.51
CA ASP A 326 -13.30 34.95 -6.05
C ASP A 326 -12.30 35.50 -5.02
N ALA A 327 -12.48 35.13 -3.75
CA ALA A 327 -11.59 35.51 -2.66
C ALA A 327 -10.55 34.42 -2.31
N LYS A 328 -10.70 33.19 -2.83
CA LYS A 328 -9.74 32.11 -2.61
C LYS A 328 -8.45 32.36 -3.37
N LEU A 329 -7.34 31.87 -2.81
CA LEU A 329 -6.03 31.95 -3.46
C LEU A 329 -5.82 30.73 -4.36
N ASP A 330 -5.22 30.97 -5.52
CA ASP A 330 -4.64 29.91 -6.33
C ASP A 330 -3.33 29.47 -5.69
N LYS A 331 -3.04 28.17 -5.77
CA LYS A 331 -1.83 27.55 -5.23
C LYS A 331 -1.07 26.89 -6.37
N LEU A 332 0.22 27.20 -6.48
CA LEU A 332 1.19 26.40 -7.23
C LEU A 332 2.04 25.64 -6.22
N SER A 333 2.13 24.32 -6.34
CA SER A 333 2.96 23.50 -5.45
C SER A 333 4.03 22.72 -6.20
N ILE A 334 5.24 22.73 -5.67
CA ILE A 334 6.41 21.98 -6.18
C ILE A 334 6.93 21.09 -5.07
N ILE A 335 7.28 19.85 -5.37
CA ILE A 335 7.94 18.93 -4.43
C ILE A 335 9.41 18.75 -4.77
N ASN A 336 10.25 18.77 -3.75
CA ASN A 336 11.70 18.63 -3.87
C ASN A 336 12.25 17.70 -2.79
N ALA A 337 13.37 17.08 -3.10
CA ALA A 337 14.15 16.33 -2.14
C ALA A 337 14.75 17.25 -1.06
N PRO A 338 14.74 16.86 0.23
CA PRO A 338 15.48 17.60 1.25
C PRO A 338 16.99 17.56 0.97
N ASN A 339 17.66 18.72 0.96
CA ASN A 339 19.11 18.85 0.73
C ASN A 339 19.59 18.15 -0.56
N ASP A 340 18.77 18.17 -1.62
CA ASP A 340 19.03 17.52 -2.92
C ASP A 340 19.30 16.00 -2.84
N LYS A 341 18.89 15.35 -1.74
CA LYS A 341 18.99 13.90 -1.56
C LYS A 341 17.59 13.31 -1.56
N PRO A 342 17.20 12.53 -2.59
CA PRO A 342 15.86 11.97 -2.65
C PRO A 342 15.61 11.06 -1.44
N PRO A 343 14.41 11.08 -0.87
CA PRO A 343 14.06 10.16 0.21
C PRO A 343 14.12 8.73 -0.31
N LEU A 344 14.44 7.81 0.60
CA LEU A 344 14.57 6.39 0.26
C LEU A 344 13.22 5.73 0.00
N HIS A 345 12.15 6.29 0.59
CA HIS A 345 10.78 5.86 0.42
C HIS A 345 9.86 7.06 0.18
N LEU A 346 8.83 6.88 -0.64
CA LEU A 346 7.76 7.84 -0.84
C LEU A 346 6.44 7.17 -0.49
N TYR A 347 5.61 7.86 0.28
CA TYR A 347 4.26 7.40 0.59
C TYR A 347 3.24 8.30 -0.10
N PHE A 348 2.49 7.72 -1.03
CA PHE A 348 1.42 8.39 -1.74
C PHE A 348 0.06 7.95 -1.19
N HIS A 349 -0.76 8.93 -0.82
CA HIS A 349 -2.15 8.70 -0.48
C HIS A 349 -3.01 9.11 -1.67
N LEU A 350 -3.64 8.14 -2.32
CA LEU A 350 -4.50 8.35 -3.49
C LEU A 350 -5.95 8.56 -3.05
N ASP A 351 -6.41 9.80 -3.10
CA ASP A 351 -7.81 10.17 -2.87
C ASP A 351 -8.52 10.39 -4.21
N LEU A 352 -8.78 9.28 -4.89
CA LEU A 352 -9.36 9.24 -6.23
C LEU A 352 -10.79 8.73 -6.23
N ALA A 353 -11.51 8.87 -5.10
CA ALA A 353 -12.82 8.28 -4.92
C ALA A 353 -13.77 8.64 -6.08
N MET A 354 -14.03 7.65 -6.95
CA MET A 354 -15.19 7.64 -7.82
C MET A 354 -16.35 7.08 -7.00
N TRP A 355 -17.37 7.89 -6.80
CA TRP A 355 -18.73 7.40 -6.58
C TRP A 355 -19.57 7.83 -7.77
#